data_AF-A0A8H4J013-F1
#
_entry.id   AF-A0A8H4J013-F1
#
_cell.length_a   1.000
_cell.length_b   1.000
_cell.length_c   1.000
_cell.angle_alpha   90.00
_cell.angle_beta   90.00
_cell.angle_gamma   90.00
#
_symmetry.space_group_name_H-M   'P 1'
#
loop_
_entity.id
_entity.type
_entity.pdbx_description
1 polymer ?
#
loop_
_entity_poly.entity_id
_entity_poly.type
_entity_poly.pdbx_seq_one_letter_code
_entity_poly.pdbx_strand_id
1 'polypeptide(L)'
;MGRSGTIDAAGSRGHGGARAMILASGRPHAAHTSNSLQKPPDPVDGHPDPSAHDWLALPLPHPGFCRTKWRDMAEPCRNENRVQLVGRDTAMRGLPLCRDHRAISPAAPPILSIFVKGRSMAPRPRSADLRLGFFEKLGLLPVFAAVLGKTFWAALTAKLKPKHKRPSSFARLVGYTAIRTLVSKNSSRTEQSAAPGTDEQYLTWCKQSSIQPVTETLKDGTNAYWVGSRGAEYVWIYFHGGGYSIPAYAEHFAMLRALTKDLDLPGGIAALVLHYDVAPWAAYPRQLAQASSLLNHVLHNLRVPTSRILVGGDSAGGNLTLALLSHILHPHPDATVPRIAFPASTPASSSSSSSASSSSSSSSPSSPSGQQLRAAVLICPWVSFDNETASFDRNAHRDCITPASLARWSTLFLGGRPTDPYNQPVDVPAGWWRGLGERVVRDVLVVGGEYEVLLDGILNCAESVRNEWRSAGGGEVACVVVEEEAHVSCWLDTMVGFGFEEVRMFREVRDWLRGKLVGSG
;
A
#
# COMPACT_ATOMS: atom_id res chain seq x y z
N MET A 1 -48.66 -27.62 -25.24
CA MET A 1 -49.10 -28.79 -26.04
C MET A 1 -47.84 -29.47 -26.53
N GLY A 2 -47.44 -30.71 -26.22
CA GLY A 2 -48.02 -31.88 -25.59
C GLY A 2 -47.22 -33.09 -26.10
N ARG A 3 -46.46 -33.76 -25.21
CA ARG A 3 -46.24 -35.23 -25.04
C ARG A 3 -46.10 -36.11 -26.30
N SER A 4 -45.32 -37.18 -26.38
CA SER A 4 -44.41 -37.96 -25.51
C SER A 4 -43.93 -39.16 -26.36
N GLY A 5 -42.79 -39.77 -26.07
CA GLY A 5 -42.51 -41.13 -26.58
C GLY A 5 -41.05 -41.54 -26.61
N THR A 6 -40.58 -42.08 -25.48
CA THR A 6 -39.42 -42.96 -25.27
C THR A 6 -39.63 -44.32 -26.00
N ILE A 7 -38.72 -45.29 -26.16
CA ILE A 7 -37.60 -45.87 -25.38
C ILE A 7 -36.78 -46.76 -26.38
N ASP A 8 -35.46 -46.92 -26.19
CA ASP A 8 -34.79 -48.19 -25.84
C ASP A 8 -33.32 -48.34 -26.27
N ALA A 9 -32.54 -48.82 -25.30
CA ALA A 9 -31.10 -49.01 -25.33
C ALA A 9 -30.76 -50.49 -25.13
N ALA A 10 -29.73 -50.97 -25.83
CA ALA A 10 -28.94 -52.15 -25.52
C ALA A 10 -27.55 -51.93 -26.18
N GLY A 11 -26.39 -52.28 -25.63
CA GLY A 11 -26.07 -53.12 -24.50
C GLY A 11 -24.87 -54.03 -24.85
N SER A 12 -23.67 -53.59 -24.45
CA SER A 12 -22.53 -54.43 -24.00
C SER A 12 -21.54 -55.09 -25.00
N ARG A 13 -20.25 -54.77 -24.73
CA ARG A 13 -19.06 -55.63 -24.53
C ARG A 13 -18.49 -56.48 -25.69
N GLY A 14 -17.17 -56.35 -25.89
CA GLY A 14 -16.28 -57.52 -26.01
C GLY A 14 -15.12 -57.47 -27.01
N HIS A 15 -13.90 -57.31 -26.46
CA HIS A 15 -12.62 -57.93 -26.86
C HIS A 15 -12.02 -57.80 -28.28
N GLY A 16 -10.78 -57.29 -28.31
CA GLY A 16 -9.61 -58.10 -28.65
C GLY A 16 -9.07 -57.99 -30.09
N GLY A 17 -7.75 -57.76 -30.22
CA GLY A 17 -7.00 -58.15 -31.43
C GLY A 17 -5.99 -57.11 -31.92
N ALA A 18 -4.74 -57.26 -31.49
CA ALA A 18 -3.57 -56.62 -32.10
C ALA A 18 -3.26 -57.21 -33.48
N ARG A 19 -2.71 -56.38 -34.39
CA ARG A 19 -1.75 -56.84 -35.41
C ARG A 19 -0.91 -55.68 -35.95
N ALA A 20 0.40 -55.91 -35.92
CA ALA A 20 1.48 -55.08 -36.44
C ALA A 20 1.80 -55.42 -37.91
N MET A 21 2.51 -54.50 -38.60
CA MET A 21 3.48 -54.66 -39.71
C MET A 21 3.55 -53.32 -40.51
N ILE A 22 4.64 -52.77 -41.07
CA ILE A 22 6.08 -53.08 -41.15
C ILE A 22 6.78 -51.93 -41.95
N LEU A 23 8.08 -51.64 -41.66
CA LEU A 23 9.23 -51.12 -42.49
C LEU A 23 9.07 -49.86 -43.39
N ALA A 24 10.08 -49.02 -43.73
CA ALA A 24 11.51 -48.81 -43.39
C ALA A 24 11.94 -47.45 -44.05
N SER A 25 12.78 -46.64 -43.40
CA SER A 25 14.23 -46.38 -43.64
C SER A 25 14.59 -45.33 -44.73
N GLY A 26 15.54 -44.45 -44.39
CA GLY A 26 16.21 -43.53 -45.33
C GLY A 26 16.98 -42.39 -44.67
N ARG A 27 18.22 -42.65 -44.25
CA ARG A 27 19.35 -41.68 -44.10
C ARG A 27 20.41 -42.08 -45.14
N PRO A 28 21.29 -41.20 -45.66
CA PRO A 28 22.51 -40.73 -44.94
C PRO A 28 22.96 -39.30 -45.38
N HIS A 29 24.09 -38.65 -45.06
CA HIS A 29 25.32 -38.88 -44.28
C HIS A 29 25.92 -37.51 -43.88
N ALA A 30 26.91 -37.54 -42.98
CA ALA A 30 27.61 -36.42 -42.32
C ALA A 30 28.91 -35.97 -43.03
N ALA A 31 29.47 -34.84 -42.59
CA ALA A 31 30.92 -34.60 -42.61
C ALA A 31 31.36 -33.79 -41.38
N HIS A 32 32.40 -34.30 -40.72
CA HIS A 32 33.14 -33.81 -39.55
C HIS A 32 34.18 -32.75 -39.91
N THR A 33 34.60 -31.94 -38.93
CA THR A 33 36.01 -31.87 -38.47
C THR A 33 36.11 -31.24 -37.06
N SER A 34 37.02 -31.80 -36.26
CA SER A 34 37.29 -31.58 -34.84
C SER A 34 38.68 -30.96 -34.60
N ASN A 35 38.87 -30.34 -33.42
CA ASN A 35 40.06 -30.38 -32.52
C ASN A 35 40.17 -29.06 -31.73
N SER A 36 40.62 -28.98 -30.48
CA SER A 36 41.11 -29.95 -29.50
C SER A 36 41.23 -29.26 -28.13
N LEU A 37 41.05 -30.03 -27.06
CA LEU A 37 41.27 -29.69 -25.65
C LEU A 37 42.75 -29.46 -25.29
N GLN A 38 43.01 -28.59 -24.29
CA GLN A 38 44.14 -28.72 -23.38
C GLN A 38 43.71 -28.52 -21.91
N LYS A 39 44.32 -29.34 -21.04
CA LYS A 39 44.10 -29.57 -19.60
C LYS A 39 44.83 -28.54 -18.72
N PRO A 40 44.47 -28.35 -17.43
CA PRO A 40 45.15 -27.44 -16.51
C PRO A 40 46.26 -28.15 -15.71
N PRO A 41 47.19 -27.42 -15.05
CA PRO A 41 48.10 -28.00 -14.05
C PRO A 41 47.61 -27.78 -12.59
N ASP A 42 47.87 -28.77 -11.72
CA ASP A 42 47.67 -28.76 -10.24
C ASP A 42 48.95 -28.28 -9.47
N PRO A 43 49.06 -28.36 -8.11
CA PRO A 43 49.26 -27.20 -7.23
C PRO A 43 50.65 -27.17 -6.56
N VAL A 44 51.01 -26.06 -5.90
CA VAL A 44 52.15 -26.01 -4.97
C VAL A 44 51.75 -25.25 -3.70
N ASP A 45 52.14 -25.83 -2.56
CA ASP A 45 51.80 -25.50 -1.17
C ASP A 45 52.22 -24.11 -0.68
N GLY A 46 51.43 -23.56 0.26
CA GLY A 46 51.78 -22.42 1.12
C GLY A 46 50.63 -21.97 2.01
N HIS A 47 50.66 -22.32 3.30
CA HIS A 47 49.72 -21.89 4.35
C HIS A 47 50.11 -20.48 4.93
N PRO A 48 49.27 -19.81 5.75
CA PRO A 48 48.74 -18.46 5.48
C PRO A 48 49.24 -17.35 6.43
N ASP A 49 49.06 -16.08 6.06
CA ASP A 49 48.74 -14.98 7.01
C ASP A 49 48.14 -13.75 6.27
N PRO A 50 47.20 -12.98 6.88
CA PRO A 50 46.35 -12.01 6.20
C PRO A 50 46.79 -10.57 6.49
N SER A 51 46.94 -9.75 5.46
CA SER A 51 46.72 -8.30 5.55
C SER A 51 46.88 -7.66 4.18
N ALA A 52 45.95 -6.75 3.89
CA ALA A 52 46.00 -5.73 2.84
C ALA A 52 46.12 -6.24 1.39
N HIS A 53 45.22 -5.79 0.52
CA HIS A 53 45.68 -4.89 -0.54
C HIS A 53 44.53 -4.19 -1.24
N ASP A 54 44.89 -2.97 -1.59
CA ASP A 54 44.22 -2.00 -2.40
C ASP A 54 43.74 -2.49 -3.77
N TRP A 55 42.79 -1.70 -4.21
CA TRP A 55 42.23 -1.56 -5.54
C TRP A 55 43.30 -1.39 -6.63
N LEU A 56 43.14 -2.16 -7.71
CA LEU A 56 43.72 -1.85 -9.02
C LEU A 56 42.57 -1.67 -10.03
N ALA A 57 42.51 -0.45 -10.58
CA ALA A 57 41.59 -0.01 -11.62
C ALA A 57 42.27 0.01 -12.99
N LEU A 58 41.46 -0.03 -14.07
CA LEU A 58 41.43 0.88 -15.24
C LEU A 58 40.82 0.17 -16.49
N PRO A 59 40.29 0.87 -17.53
CA PRO A 59 39.70 2.22 -17.57
C PRO A 59 38.37 2.33 -18.36
N LEU A 60 37.62 3.42 -18.12
CA LEU A 60 36.60 4.00 -19.01
C LEU A 60 37.18 5.24 -19.71
N PRO A 61 36.66 5.68 -20.88
CA PRO A 61 36.83 7.05 -21.34
C PRO A 61 35.62 7.95 -20.97
N HIS A 62 35.93 9.06 -20.29
CA HIS A 62 35.12 10.26 -20.02
C HIS A 62 35.48 11.35 -21.07
N PRO A 63 34.84 12.56 -21.18
CA PRO A 63 34.51 13.51 -20.08
C PRO A 63 33.16 14.29 -20.24
N GLY A 64 32.65 15.07 -19.26
CA GLY A 64 33.30 15.58 -18.04
C GLY A 64 32.36 16.15 -16.95
N PHE A 65 32.85 15.99 -15.71
CA PHE A 65 32.91 16.85 -14.51
C PHE A 65 31.97 18.08 -14.35
N CYS A 66 31.44 18.39 -13.15
CA CYS A 66 32.17 18.55 -11.88
C CYS A 66 31.28 18.35 -10.62
N ARG A 67 31.80 17.70 -9.57
CA ARG A 67 31.34 17.77 -8.16
C ARG A 67 32.55 17.98 -7.26
N THR A 68 32.44 18.86 -6.27
CA THR A 68 33.41 18.99 -5.17
C THR A 68 32.72 18.67 -3.84
N LYS A 69 33.34 17.77 -3.06
CA LYS A 69 33.03 17.42 -1.67
C LYS A 69 33.44 18.57 -0.74
N TRP A 70 32.67 18.77 0.34
CA TRP A 70 33.04 19.63 1.47
C TRP A 70 33.14 18.80 2.75
N ARG A 71 34.31 18.86 3.40
CA ARG A 71 34.45 18.67 4.84
C ARG A 71 35.66 19.47 5.35
N ASP A 72 35.43 20.11 6.49
CA ASP A 72 36.35 20.74 7.45
C ASP A 72 37.05 22.06 7.07
N MET A 73 36.57 23.16 7.67
CA MET A 73 37.34 24.01 8.59
C MET A 73 36.49 25.19 9.12
N ALA A 74 36.83 25.61 10.35
CA ALA A 74 36.60 26.91 11.00
C ALA A 74 35.47 27.04 12.04
N GLU A 75 35.85 26.90 13.31
CA GLU A 75 35.60 27.91 14.35
C GLU A 75 36.94 28.65 14.62
N PRO A 76 37.02 29.82 15.32
CA PRO A 76 35.96 30.49 16.10
C PRO A 76 35.84 32.01 15.84
N CYS A 77 34.69 32.59 16.22
CA CYS A 77 34.64 33.99 16.64
C CYS A 77 33.70 34.13 17.85
N ARG A 78 34.31 34.27 19.03
CA ARG A 78 33.66 34.73 20.25
C ARG A 78 33.22 36.18 20.07
N ASN A 79 32.03 36.51 20.55
CA ASN A 79 31.91 37.67 21.42
C ASN A 79 30.84 37.44 22.48
N GLU A 80 31.26 37.65 23.72
CA GLU A 80 30.51 37.48 24.96
C GLU A 80 29.51 38.63 25.12
N ASN A 81 28.32 38.34 25.70
CA ASN A 81 27.93 39.06 26.91
C ASN A 81 26.72 38.42 27.64
N ARG A 82 27.00 38.09 28.90
CA ARG A 82 26.16 38.15 30.10
C ARG A 82 24.96 37.22 30.28
N VAL A 83 25.22 36.23 31.14
CA VAL A 83 24.31 35.68 32.15
C VAL A 83 23.91 36.76 33.17
N GLN A 84 22.62 36.79 33.55
CA GLN A 84 22.21 37.18 34.91
C GLN A 84 21.13 36.20 35.41
N LEU A 85 21.39 35.68 36.61
CA LEU A 85 20.54 34.79 37.40
C LEU A 85 19.59 35.61 38.31
N VAL A 86 18.60 34.87 38.85
CA VAL A 86 17.87 35.06 40.12
C VAL A 86 16.50 35.75 40.06
N GLY A 87 15.49 35.06 40.62
CA GLY A 87 14.33 35.72 41.26
C GLY A 87 13.05 34.89 41.34
N ARG A 88 12.90 34.06 42.39
CA ARG A 88 11.60 33.64 42.93
C ARG A 88 10.91 34.87 43.58
N ASP A 89 9.60 35.03 43.41
CA ASP A 89 8.60 34.93 44.49
C ASP A 89 7.22 35.54 44.15
N THR A 90 6.22 34.83 44.66
CA THR A 90 4.82 35.16 45.01
C THR A 90 4.35 36.62 45.00
N ALA A 91 3.10 36.85 44.52
CA ALA A 91 2.01 37.35 45.38
C ALA A 91 0.65 37.41 44.65
N MET A 92 -0.38 36.90 45.32
CA MET A 92 -1.80 37.17 45.08
C MET A 92 -2.16 38.65 45.30
N ARG A 93 -3.17 39.15 44.57
CA ARG A 93 -4.18 40.11 45.08
C ARG A 93 -5.32 40.34 44.08
N GLY A 94 -6.56 40.21 44.57
CA GLY A 94 -7.61 41.22 44.39
C GLY A 94 -8.66 41.01 43.29
N LEU A 95 -9.80 40.41 43.68
CA LEU A 95 -11.12 40.56 43.03
C LEU A 95 -11.60 42.04 43.06
N PRO A 96 -12.64 42.41 42.27
CA PRO A 96 -13.99 42.31 42.85
C PRO A 96 -15.06 41.73 41.91
N LEU A 97 -16.09 41.22 42.58
CA LEU A 97 -17.34 40.66 42.10
C LEU A 97 -18.16 41.64 41.25
N CYS A 98 -18.87 41.11 40.23
CA CYS A 98 -20.15 41.64 39.79
C CYS A 98 -21.16 40.50 39.62
N ARG A 99 -22.35 40.76 40.18
CA ARG A 99 -23.52 39.89 40.30
C ARG A 99 -24.35 39.86 39.02
N ASP A 100 -25.00 38.71 38.84
CA ASP A 100 -26.36 38.52 38.30
C ASP A 100 -26.74 39.16 36.96
N HIS A 101 -26.76 38.33 35.90
CA HIS A 101 -27.88 38.32 34.97
C HIS A 101 -28.26 36.89 34.58
N ARG A 102 -29.44 36.47 35.01
CA ARG A 102 -30.22 35.39 34.39
C ARG A 102 -30.51 35.79 32.94
N ALA A 103 -29.98 35.01 31.99
CA ALA A 103 -30.51 34.97 30.64
C ALA A 103 -30.57 33.51 30.18
N ILE A 104 -31.79 33.10 29.89
CA ILE A 104 -32.23 31.81 29.38
C ILE A 104 -31.54 31.58 28.02
N SER A 105 -30.71 30.55 27.91
CA SER A 105 -30.17 30.10 26.62
C SER A 105 -31.13 29.07 26.01
N PRO A 106 -31.57 29.22 24.75
CA PRO A 106 -32.45 28.24 24.13
C PRO A 106 -31.66 26.97 23.82
N ALA A 107 -32.17 25.85 24.31
CA ALA A 107 -31.69 24.51 24.01
C ALA A 107 -31.55 24.30 22.49
N ALA A 108 -30.39 23.84 22.06
CA ALA A 108 -30.20 23.28 20.73
C ALA A 108 -31.18 22.09 20.56
N PRO A 109 -31.91 22.00 19.43
CA PRO A 109 -32.84 20.89 19.24
C PRO A 109 -32.05 19.58 19.08
N PRO A 110 -32.59 18.45 19.57
CA PRO A 110 -31.97 17.15 19.36
C PRO A 110 -31.98 16.85 17.86
N ILE A 111 -30.83 16.45 17.33
CA ILE A 111 -30.71 15.91 15.97
C ILE A 111 -31.55 14.63 15.93
N LEU A 112 -32.77 14.76 15.42
CA LEU A 112 -33.66 13.66 15.13
C LEU A 112 -32.97 12.81 14.05
N SER A 113 -32.53 11.62 14.44
CA SER A 113 -32.06 10.59 13.51
C SER A 113 -33.24 10.17 12.64
N ILE A 114 -33.41 10.84 11.50
CA ILE A 114 -34.36 10.42 10.47
C ILE A 114 -33.84 9.09 9.92
N PHE A 115 -34.46 8.01 10.37
CA PHE A 115 -34.30 6.67 9.82
C PHE A 115 -34.84 6.71 8.37
N VAL A 116 -33.96 6.97 7.41
CA VAL A 116 -34.28 6.76 5.99
C VAL A 116 -34.33 5.24 5.77
N LYS A 117 -35.52 4.66 5.95
CA LYS A 117 -35.84 3.32 5.47
C LYS A 117 -35.83 3.37 3.94
N GLY A 118 -34.78 2.79 3.36
CA GLY A 118 -34.69 2.50 1.93
C GLY A 118 -33.46 3.09 1.26
N ARG A 119 -32.32 2.41 1.37
CA ARG A 119 -31.27 2.42 0.33
C ARG A 119 -30.65 1.04 0.23
N SER A 120 -30.63 0.52 -0.99
CA SER A 120 -29.96 -0.71 -1.41
C SER A 120 -28.52 -0.74 -0.89
N MET A 121 -28.23 -1.52 0.15
CA MET A 121 -26.87 -1.90 0.47
C MET A 121 -26.36 -2.81 -0.65
N ALA A 122 -25.33 -2.38 -1.39
CA ALA A 122 -24.52 -3.29 -2.19
C ALA A 122 -23.92 -4.40 -1.27
N PRO A 123 -23.60 -5.59 -1.82
CA PRO A 123 -23.66 -6.84 -1.08
C PRO A 123 -22.46 -7.02 -0.17
N ARG A 124 -22.55 -6.56 1.08
CA ARG A 124 -21.71 -7.10 2.15
C ARG A 124 -22.12 -8.56 2.38
N PRO A 125 -21.18 -9.50 2.55
CA PRO A 125 -21.55 -10.82 3.02
C PRO A 125 -22.21 -10.65 4.40
N ARG A 126 -23.41 -11.19 4.58
CA ARG A 126 -23.97 -11.26 5.93
C ARG A 126 -23.03 -12.13 6.76
N SER A 127 -22.94 -11.90 8.07
CA SER A 127 -22.12 -12.76 8.94
C SER A 127 -22.52 -14.26 8.81
N ALA A 128 -23.74 -14.55 8.35
CA ALA A 128 -24.18 -15.90 7.99
C ALA A 128 -23.50 -16.47 6.73
N ASP A 129 -23.22 -15.66 5.72
CA ASP A 129 -22.61 -16.07 4.44
C ASP A 129 -21.12 -16.43 4.60
N LEU A 130 -20.47 -15.90 5.64
CA LEU A 130 -19.08 -16.20 6.05
C LEU A 130 -18.96 -17.37 7.04
N ARG A 131 -20.07 -17.91 7.57
CA ARG A 131 -20.00 -19.06 8.48
C ARG A 131 -19.60 -20.31 7.71
N LEU A 132 -18.44 -20.86 8.05
CA LEU A 132 -17.99 -22.15 7.52
C LEU A 132 -18.89 -23.29 8.00
N GLY A 133 -19.28 -24.16 7.07
CA GLY A 133 -19.94 -25.42 7.37
C GLY A 133 -19.03 -26.41 8.10
N PHE A 134 -19.59 -27.49 8.61
CA PHE A 134 -18.83 -28.52 9.35
C PHE A 134 -17.68 -29.12 8.52
N PHE A 135 -17.94 -29.48 7.26
CA PHE A 135 -16.93 -30.05 6.36
C PHE A 135 -15.83 -29.04 5.98
N GLU A 136 -16.18 -27.76 5.83
CA GLU A 136 -15.20 -26.70 5.55
C GLU A 136 -14.28 -26.50 6.76
N LYS A 137 -14.83 -26.57 7.98
CA LYS A 137 -14.02 -26.54 9.22
C LYS A 137 -13.09 -27.75 9.32
N LEU A 138 -13.56 -28.95 8.97
CA LEU A 138 -12.69 -30.13 8.89
C LEU A 138 -11.59 -29.96 7.83
N GLY A 139 -11.91 -29.30 6.71
CA GLY A 139 -10.95 -28.92 5.67
C GLY A 139 -9.83 -28.00 6.15
N LEU A 140 -9.96 -27.35 7.31
CA LEU A 140 -8.90 -26.53 7.91
C LEU A 140 -7.84 -27.36 8.64
N LEU A 141 -8.18 -28.56 9.11
CA LEU A 141 -7.24 -29.45 9.81
C LEU A 141 -5.96 -29.70 9.00
N PRO A 142 -6.00 -30.08 7.69
CA PRO A 142 -4.78 -30.23 6.90
C PRO A 142 -4.04 -28.91 6.67
N VAL A 143 -4.73 -27.76 6.67
CA VAL A 143 -4.09 -26.44 6.58
C VAL A 143 -3.29 -26.17 7.86
N PHE A 144 -3.91 -26.34 9.04
CA PHE A 144 -3.22 -26.16 10.32
C PHE A 144 -2.08 -27.17 10.52
N ALA A 145 -2.28 -28.43 10.14
CA ALA A 145 -1.22 -29.42 10.17
C ALA A 145 -0.04 -29.03 9.26
N ALA A 146 -0.32 -28.48 8.08
CA ALA A 146 0.72 -27.97 7.19
C ALA A 146 1.45 -26.75 7.75
N VAL A 147 0.73 -25.83 8.40
CA VAL A 147 1.34 -24.68 9.09
C VAL A 147 2.30 -25.18 10.16
N LEU A 148 1.83 -26.02 11.10
CA LEU A 148 2.66 -26.57 12.18
C LEU A 148 3.85 -27.37 11.67
N GLY A 149 3.64 -28.26 10.70
CA GLY A 149 4.71 -29.07 10.13
C GLY A 149 5.78 -28.24 9.42
N LYS A 150 5.37 -27.25 8.62
CA LYS A 150 6.32 -26.38 7.90
C LYS A 150 7.05 -25.41 8.81
N THR A 151 6.40 -24.85 9.83
CA THR A 151 7.06 -23.96 10.80
C THR A 151 8.04 -24.73 11.67
N PHE A 152 7.66 -25.93 12.14
CA PHE A 152 8.56 -26.83 12.85
C PHE A 152 9.78 -27.19 11.99
N TRP A 153 9.57 -27.58 10.73
CA TRP A 153 10.66 -27.88 9.81
C TRP A 153 11.55 -26.66 9.54
N ALA A 154 10.97 -25.47 9.38
CA ALA A 154 11.73 -24.23 9.21
C ALA A 154 12.58 -23.90 10.45
N ALA A 155 12.03 -24.09 11.65
CA ALA A 155 12.76 -23.91 12.90
C ALA A 155 13.91 -24.92 13.04
N LEU A 156 13.66 -26.20 12.77
CA LEU A 156 14.64 -27.28 12.84
C LEU A 156 15.81 -27.07 11.85
N THR A 157 15.50 -26.60 10.64
CA THR A 157 16.49 -26.41 9.57
C THR A 157 17.09 -25.00 9.52
N ALA A 158 16.74 -24.10 10.46
CA ALA A 158 17.11 -22.69 10.41
C ALA A 158 18.64 -22.45 10.31
N LYS A 159 19.43 -23.23 11.05
CA LYS A 159 20.90 -23.14 11.04
C LYS A 159 21.54 -23.75 9.79
N LEU A 160 20.84 -24.66 9.11
CA LEU A 160 21.32 -25.34 7.91
C LEU A 160 21.05 -24.54 6.63
N LYS A 161 20.04 -23.66 6.64
CA LYS A 161 19.71 -22.82 5.51
C LYS A 161 20.71 -21.66 5.35
N PRO A 162 21.26 -21.43 4.13
CA PRO A 162 22.11 -20.27 3.86
C PRO A 162 21.44 -18.96 4.26
N LYS A 163 22.19 -18.04 4.87
CA LYS A 163 21.66 -16.77 5.40
C LYS A 163 20.88 -15.97 4.34
N HIS A 164 21.39 -15.90 3.11
CA HIS A 164 20.75 -15.17 2.00
C HIS A 164 19.44 -15.80 1.48
N LYS A 165 19.07 -17.03 1.92
CA LYS A 165 17.83 -17.72 1.51
C LYS A 165 16.75 -17.74 2.58
N ARG A 166 16.95 -17.02 3.70
CA ARG A 166 16.00 -16.97 4.81
C ARG A 166 15.92 -15.56 5.40
N PRO A 167 14.85 -15.23 6.13
CA PRO A 167 14.80 -14.01 6.92
C PRO A 167 15.94 -13.97 7.95
N SER A 168 16.39 -12.75 8.26
CA SER A 168 17.51 -12.52 9.18
C SER A 168 17.19 -12.93 10.63
N SER A 169 15.95 -12.69 11.07
CA SER A 169 15.46 -13.10 12.39
C SER A 169 14.81 -14.48 12.39
N PHE A 170 15.00 -15.22 13.48
CA PHE A 170 14.29 -16.49 13.73
C PHE A 170 12.77 -16.29 13.84
N ALA A 171 12.33 -15.21 14.49
CA ALA A 171 10.91 -14.88 14.61
C ALA A 171 10.27 -14.66 13.23
N ARG A 172 10.94 -13.87 12.36
CA ARG A 172 10.52 -13.68 10.96
C ARG A 172 10.51 -14.99 10.18
N LEU A 173 11.55 -15.83 10.31
CA LEU A 173 11.61 -17.13 9.62
C LEU A 173 10.38 -18.00 9.94
N VAL A 174 10.04 -18.15 11.23
CA VAL A 174 8.91 -18.97 11.68
C VAL A 174 7.59 -18.29 11.32
N GLY A 175 7.43 -17.01 11.66
CA GLY A 175 6.22 -16.22 11.42
C GLY A 175 5.85 -16.12 9.94
N TYR A 176 6.80 -15.72 9.08
CA TYR A 176 6.55 -15.64 7.64
C TYR A 176 6.29 -17.01 7.04
N THR A 177 6.94 -18.08 7.52
CA THR A 177 6.60 -19.44 7.07
C THR A 177 5.17 -19.82 7.43
N ALA A 178 4.69 -19.44 8.62
CA ALA A 178 3.31 -19.68 9.05
C ALA A 178 2.33 -18.92 8.15
N ILE A 179 2.52 -17.60 8.02
CA ILE A 179 1.66 -16.72 7.21
C ILE A 179 1.65 -17.16 5.75
N ARG A 180 2.83 -17.37 5.16
CA ARG A 180 2.99 -17.86 3.78
C ARG A 180 2.26 -19.17 3.55
N THR A 181 2.33 -20.09 4.51
CA THR A 181 1.63 -21.37 4.40
C THR A 181 0.12 -21.18 4.51
N LEU A 182 -0.34 -20.31 5.40
CA LEU A 182 -1.76 -20.00 5.58
C LEU A 182 -2.34 -19.38 4.30
N VAL A 183 -1.79 -18.27 3.81
CA VAL A 183 -2.32 -17.59 2.61
C VAL A 183 -2.18 -18.44 1.34
N SER A 184 -1.19 -19.35 1.28
CA SER A 184 -1.02 -20.24 0.12
C SER A 184 -2.05 -21.36 0.09
N LYS A 185 -2.37 -21.97 1.24
CA LYS A 185 -3.23 -23.16 1.33
C LYS A 185 -4.69 -22.85 1.61
N ASN A 186 -5.02 -21.61 1.97
CA ASN A 186 -6.37 -21.24 2.33
C ASN A 186 -7.19 -20.71 1.14
N SER A 187 -8.52 -20.77 1.26
CA SER A 187 -9.41 -20.10 0.32
C SER A 187 -9.72 -18.68 0.80
N SER A 188 -10.01 -17.74 -0.10
CA SER A 188 -10.39 -16.37 0.29
C SER A 188 -11.66 -16.33 1.13
N ARG A 189 -12.60 -17.26 0.91
CA ARG A 189 -13.78 -17.41 1.77
C ARG A 189 -13.40 -17.80 3.19
N THR A 190 -12.46 -18.72 3.34
CA THR A 190 -11.98 -19.12 4.66
C THR A 190 -11.17 -18.01 5.33
N GLU A 191 -10.32 -17.30 4.58
CA GLU A 191 -9.61 -16.11 5.07
C GLU A 191 -10.62 -15.08 5.61
N GLN A 192 -11.68 -14.78 4.85
CA GLN A 192 -12.77 -13.89 5.26
C GLN A 192 -13.63 -14.44 6.40
N SER A 193 -13.75 -15.77 6.55
CA SER A 193 -14.49 -16.34 7.68
C SER A 193 -13.75 -16.19 9.00
N ALA A 194 -12.41 -16.14 8.93
CA ALA A 194 -11.54 -15.98 10.08
C ALA A 194 -11.22 -14.51 10.39
N ALA A 195 -11.35 -13.62 9.40
CA ALA A 195 -11.22 -12.19 9.56
C ALA A 195 -12.61 -11.54 9.69
N PRO A 196 -12.97 -10.98 10.86
CA PRO A 196 -14.14 -10.11 10.95
C PRO A 196 -14.04 -8.98 9.91
N GLY A 197 -15.18 -8.42 9.49
CA GLY A 197 -15.18 -7.28 8.58
C GLY A 197 -14.41 -6.09 9.15
N THR A 198 -14.07 -5.14 8.28
CA THR A 198 -13.34 -3.93 8.68
C THR A 198 -14.05 -3.16 9.81
N ASP A 199 -15.40 -3.20 9.84
CA ASP A 199 -16.23 -2.63 10.92
C ASP A 199 -15.89 -3.27 12.27
N GLU A 200 -15.95 -4.59 12.34
CA GLU A 200 -15.70 -5.35 13.56
C GLU A 200 -14.24 -5.22 14.02
N GLN A 201 -13.30 -5.18 13.08
CA GLN A 201 -11.88 -4.99 13.37
C GLN A 201 -11.59 -3.58 13.91
N TYR A 202 -12.22 -2.55 13.33
CA TYR A 202 -12.14 -1.19 13.84
C TYR A 202 -12.72 -1.08 15.25
N LEU A 203 -13.92 -1.60 15.48
CA LEU A 203 -14.57 -1.58 16.78
C LEU A 203 -13.78 -2.36 17.84
N THR A 204 -13.19 -3.49 17.45
CA THR A 204 -12.31 -4.29 18.33
C THR A 204 -11.08 -3.48 18.74
N TRP A 205 -10.40 -2.87 17.77
CA TRP A 205 -9.24 -2.02 18.02
C TRP A 205 -9.60 -0.82 18.91
N CYS A 206 -10.72 -0.13 18.63
CA CYS A 206 -11.23 0.97 19.45
C CYS A 206 -11.46 0.54 20.90
N LYS A 207 -12.11 -0.62 21.11
CA LYS A 207 -12.35 -1.17 22.44
C LYS A 207 -11.05 -1.48 23.17
N GLN A 208 -10.11 -2.16 22.51
CA GLN A 208 -8.80 -2.51 23.08
C GLN A 208 -7.97 -1.26 23.42
N SER A 209 -8.09 -0.21 22.60
CA SER A 209 -7.35 1.04 22.76
C SER A 209 -8.08 2.07 23.62
N SER A 210 -9.28 1.76 24.13
CA SER A 210 -10.17 2.70 24.84
C SER A 210 -10.44 4.00 24.07
N ILE A 211 -10.62 3.89 22.75
CA ILE A 211 -10.91 5.00 21.84
C ILE A 211 -12.39 4.94 21.44
N GLN A 212 -13.07 6.09 21.42
CA GLN A 212 -14.43 6.17 20.89
C GLN A 212 -14.41 6.06 19.36
N PRO A 213 -15.20 5.14 18.77
CA PRO A 213 -15.30 5.01 17.32
C PRO A 213 -15.89 6.28 16.68
N VAL A 214 -15.28 6.74 15.58
CA VAL A 214 -15.81 7.86 14.78
C VAL A 214 -15.83 7.46 13.31
N THR A 215 -17.01 7.55 12.70
CA THR A 215 -17.30 7.03 11.35
C THR A 215 -17.82 8.14 10.45
N GLU A 216 -17.38 8.14 9.20
CA GLU A 216 -18.04 8.84 8.09
C GLU A 216 -18.81 7.82 7.26
N THR A 217 -20.04 8.16 6.86
CA THR A 217 -20.84 7.32 5.96
C THR A 217 -21.09 8.07 4.67
N LEU A 218 -20.65 7.49 3.55
CA LEU A 218 -20.79 8.04 2.22
C LEU A 218 -22.23 7.89 1.69
N LYS A 219 -22.54 8.57 0.58
CA LYS A 219 -23.89 8.60 0.00
C LYS A 219 -24.46 7.22 -0.36
N ASP A 220 -23.58 6.28 -0.72
CA ASP A 220 -23.91 4.90 -1.09
C ASP A 220 -23.93 3.94 0.13
N GLY A 221 -23.70 4.46 1.34
CA GLY A 221 -23.63 3.67 2.57
C GLY A 221 -22.27 3.09 2.89
N THR A 222 -21.24 3.32 2.06
CA THR A 222 -19.85 2.95 2.37
C THR A 222 -19.38 3.71 3.61
N ASN A 223 -18.69 3.04 4.53
CA ASN A 223 -18.14 3.66 5.72
C ASN A 223 -16.65 4.01 5.56
N ALA A 224 -16.19 4.99 6.32
CA ALA A 224 -14.78 5.28 6.54
C ALA A 224 -14.54 5.61 8.02
N TYR A 225 -13.39 5.19 8.55
CA TYR A 225 -13.10 5.19 9.98
C TYR A 225 -11.95 6.13 10.34
N TRP A 226 -12.19 7.00 11.31
CA TRP A 226 -11.15 7.90 11.80
C TRP A 226 -10.21 7.19 12.78
N VAL A 227 -8.91 7.38 12.56
CA VAL A 227 -7.82 7.07 13.48
C VAL A 227 -7.11 8.38 13.82
N GLY A 228 -7.38 8.90 15.02
CA GLY A 228 -6.99 10.25 15.42
C GLY A 228 -8.19 11.20 15.46
N SER A 229 -7.91 12.50 15.55
CA SER A 229 -8.96 13.52 15.66
C SER A 229 -9.55 13.85 14.28
N ARG A 230 -10.87 13.81 14.14
CA ARG A 230 -11.59 14.28 12.94
C ARG A 230 -11.28 15.74 12.57
N GLY A 231 -10.86 16.55 13.54
CA GLY A 231 -10.47 17.96 13.34
C GLY A 231 -8.98 18.18 13.13
N ALA A 232 -8.20 17.14 12.83
CA ALA A 232 -6.76 17.26 12.58
C ALA A 232 -6.46 18.17 11.38
N GLU A 233 -5.29 18.81 11.39
CA GLU A 233 -4.83 19.66 10.30
C GLU A 233 -4.65 18.88 9.01
N TYR A 234 -4.03 17.70 9.09
CA TYR A 234 -3.82 16.82 7.94
C TYR A 234 -4.74 15.61 8.00
N VAL A 235 -5.30 15.23 6.84
CA VAL A 235 -6.12 14.03 6.68
C VAL A 235 -5.41 13.06 5.75
N TRP A 236 -5.07 11.88 6.26
CA TRP A 236 -4.55 10.79 5.45
C TRP A 236 -5.67 9.82 5.09
N ILE A 237 -6.18 9.91 3.86
CA ILE A 237 -7.10 8.91 3.30
C ILE A 237 -6.31 7.63 3.08
N TYR A 238 -6.66 6.60 3.86
CA TYR A 238 -5.91 5.34 3.87
C TYR A 238 -6.71 4.20 3.26
N PHE A 239 -6.07 3.44 2.39
CA PHE A 239 -6.59 2.21 1.79
C PHE A 239 -5.81 1.02 2.33
N HIS A 240 -6.49 0.09 2.99
CA HIS A 240 -5.83 -1.09 3.57
C HIS A 240 -5.41 -2.11 2.51
N GLY A 241 -4.43 -2.94 2.83
CA GLY A 241 -4.00 -4.12 2.07
C GLY A 241 -4.94 -5.31 2.23
N GLY A 242 -4.46 -6.51 1.88
CA GLY A 242 -5.26 -7.74 1.94
C GLY A 242 -5.73 -8.27 0.58
N GLY A 243 -5.02 -7.93 -0.50
CA GLY A 243 -5.26 -8.49 -1.85
C GLY A 243 -6.66 -8.20 -2.39
N TYR A 244 -7.28 -7.08 -2.00
CA TYR A 244 -8.69 -6.76 -2.26
C TYR A 244 -9.71 -7.80 -1.78
N SER A 245 -9.27 -8.86 -1.10
CA SER A 245 -10.08 -10.02 -0.72
C SER A 245 -10.19 -10.17 0.80
N ILE A 246 -9.36 -9.47 1.56
CA ILE A 246 -9.31 -9.55 3.01
C ILE A 246 -9.58 -8.16 3.59
N PRO A 247 -10.46 -8.03 4.60
CA PRO A 247 -10.75 -6.74 5.24
C PRO A 247 -9.54 -6.20 6.01
N ALA A 248 -9.62 -4.94 6.45
CA ALA A 248 -8.58 -4.35 7.30
C ALA A 248 -8.50 -5.07 8.65
N TYR A 249 -7.29 -5.24 9.17
CA TYR A 249 -7.06 -5.79 10.51
C TYR A 249 -6.89 -4.70 11.57
N ALA A 250 -7.04 -5.06 12.85
CA ALA A 250 -6.80 -4.18 14.00
C ALA A 250 -5.40 -3.54 13.96
N GLU A 251 -4.43 -4.29 13.46
CA GLU A 251 -3.03 -3.92 13.30
C GLU A 251 -2.83 -2.76 12.30
N HIS A 252 -3.69 -2.62 11.29
CA HIS A 252 -3.65 -1.46 10.38
C HIS A 252 -3.99 -0.18 11.15
N PHE A 253 -5.05 -0.22 11.97
CA PHE A 253 -5.45 0.92 12.81
C PHE A 253 -4.41 1.23 13.89
N ALA A 254 -3.80 0.20 14.49
CA ALA A 254 -2.71 0.35 15.45
C ALA A 254 -1.47 1.02 14.82
N MET A 255 -1.06 0.58 13.64
CA MET A 255 0.06 1.17 12.89
C MET A 255 -0.22 2.65 12.56
N LEU A 256 -1.40 2.95 12.01
CA LEU A 256 -1.79 4.32 11.69
C LEU A 256 -1.84 5.20 12.93
N ARG A 257 -2.32 4.67 14.06
CA ARG A 257 -2.34 5.39 15.34
C ARG A 257 -0.93 5.68 15.83
N ALA A 258 -0.01 4.73 15.73
CA ALA A 258 1.39 4.92 16.10
C ALA A 258 2.04 5.99 15.20
N LEU A 259 1.96 5.84 13.88
CA LEU A 259 2.49 6.81 12.91
C LEU A 259 1.96 8.22 13.16
N THR A 260 0.63 8.38 13.24
CA THR A 260 0.00 9.71 13.40
C THR A 260 0.33 10.37 14.74
N LYS A 261 0.48 9.58 15.81
CA LYS A 261 0.87 10.07 17.13
C LYS A 261 2.34 10.49 17.16
N ASP A 262 3.25 9.70 16.59
CA ASP A 262 4.70 9.94 16.66
C ASP A 262 5.16 11.13 15.80
N LEU A 263 4.32 11.58 14.85
CA LEU A 263 4.59 12.77 14.06
C LEU A 263 4.46 14.08 14.86
N ASP A 264 3.64 14.09 15.93
CA ASP A 264 3.42 15.22 16.85
C ASP A 264 3.31 16.59 16.15
N LEU A 265 2.51 16.65 15.09
CA LEU A 265 2.34 17.85 14.27
C LEU A 265 1.48 18.90 15.00
N PRO A 266 1.80 20.22 14.88
CA PRO A 266 0.84 21.27 15.19
C PRO A 266 -0.48 21.02 14.44
N GLY A 267 -1.62 21.10 15.14
CA GLY A 267 -2.92 20.76 14.56
C GLY A 267 -3.15 19.27 14.28
N GLY A 268 -2.11 18.43 14.32
CA GLY A 268 -2.17 16.98 14.21
C GLY A 268 -2.43 16.45 12.80
N ILE A 269 -2.33 15.13 12.69
CA ILE A 269 -2.71 14.34 11.52
C ILE A 269 -3.65 13.22 11.97
N ALA A 270 -4.66 12.91 11.16
CA ALA A 270 -5.53 11.76 11.37
C ALA A 270 -5.67 10.94 10.09
N ALA A 271 -5.75 9.63 10.23
CA ALA A 271 -6.07 8.76 9.11
C ALA A 271 -7.59 8.57 9.00
N LEU A 272 -8.09 8.54 7.77
CA LEU A 272 -9.47 8.19 7.43
C LEU A 272 -9.43 6.92 6.57
N VAL A 273 -9.64 5.78 7.21
CA VAL A 273 -9.51 4.45 6.62
C VAL A 273 -10.78 4.10 5.87
N LEU A 274 -10.69 3.90 4.55
CA LEU A 274 -11.83 3.47 3.74
C LEU A 274 -12.17 2.01 4.01
N HIS A 275 -13.42 1.73 4.36
CA HIS A 275 -13.96 0.37 4.31
C HIS A 275 -14.50 0.11 2.89
N TYR A 276 -13.59 -0.21 1.97
CA TYR A 276 -14.00 -0.58 0.62
C TYR A 276 -14.50 -2.03 0.58
N ASP A 277 -15.35 -2.33 -0.41
CA ASP A 277 -15.93 -3.66 -0.60
C ASP A 277 -14.84 -4.62 -1.11
N VAL A 278 -14.77 -5.82 -0.53
CA VAL A 278 -13.76 -6.82 -0.91
C VAL A 278 -14.33 -7.87 -1.88
N ALA A 279 -13.46 -8.39 -2.75
CA ALA A 279 -13.75 -9.51 -3.63
C ALA A 279 -13.95 -10.81 -2.83
N PRO A 280 -14.75 -11.78 -3.31
CA PRO A 280 -15.50 -11.78 -4.57
C PRO A 280 -16.82 -11.01 -4.53
N TRP A 281 -17.21 -10.45 -3.38
CA TRP A 281 -18.51 -9.79 -3.22
C TRP A 281 -18.63 -8.52 -4.03
N ALA A 282 -17.51 -7.82 -4.23
CA ALA A 282 -17.38 -6.76 -5.21
C ALA A 282 -16.07 -6.89 -5.98
N ALA A 283 -16.17 -6.91 -7.32
CA ALA A 283 -15.03 -6.87 -8.21
C ALA A 283 -14.67 -5.42 -8.60
N TYR A 284 -13.45 -5.24 -9.10
CA TYR A 284 -12.98 -4.05 -9.81
C TYR A 284 -14.03 -3.57 -10.82
N PRO A 285 -14.38 -2.28 -10.95
CA PRO A 285 -13.74 -1.10 -10.35
C PRO A 285 -14.44 -0.56 -9.09
N ARG A 286 -15.21 -1.37 -8.36
CA ARG A 286 -15.99 -0.92 -7.19
C ARG A 286 -15.12 -0.20 -6.14
N GLN A 287 -13.95 -0.73 -5.86
CA GLN A 287 -13.03 -0.19 -4.86
C GLN A 287 -12.53 1.20 -5.27
N LEU A 288 -12.23 1.40 -6.57
CA LEU A 288 -11.85 2.70 -7.13
C LEU A 288 -13.01 3.70 -7.07
N ALA A 289 -14.25 3.25 -7.30
CA ALA A 289 -15.44 4.08 -7.14
C ALA A 289 -15.63 4.55 -5.67
N GLN A 290 -15.37 3.67 -4.69
CA GLN A 290 -15.43 4.01 -3.26
C GLN A 290 -14.31 4.98 -2.86
N ALA A 291 -13.08 4.75 -3.33
CA ALA A 291 -11.95 5.64 -3.09
C ALA A 291 -12.20 7.05 -3.65
N SER A 292 -12.73 7.13 -4.88
CA SER A 292 -13.10 8.39 -5.52
C SER A 292 -14.22 9.10 -4.77
N SER A 293 -15.22 8.34 -4.28
CA SER A 293 -16.31 8.88 -3.46
C SER A 293 -15.83 9.44 -2.14
N LEU A 294 -14.88 8.76 -1.48
CA LEU A 294 -14.31 9.22 -0.22
C LEU A 294 -13.48 10.50 -0.42
N LEU A 295 -12.65 10.57 -1.46
CA LEU A 295 -11.89 11.79 -1.76
C LEU A 295 -12.83 12.97 -2.05
N ASN A 296 -13.88 12.77 -2.85
CA ASN A 296 -14.89 13.80 -3.07
C ASN A 296 -15.61 14.23 -1.78
N HIS A 297 -15.91 13.29 -0.88
CA HIS A 297 -16.49 13.61 0.44
C HIS A 297 -15.53 14.46 1.27
N VAL A 298 -14.25 14.11 1.31
CA VAL A 298 -13.23 14.88 2.04
C VAL A 298 -13.08 16.29 1.45
N LEU A 299 -13.06 16.42 0.12
CA LEU A 299 -12.91 17.70 -0.57
C LEU A 299 -14.13 18.62 -0.43
N HIS A 300 -15.34 18.08 -0.55
CA HIS A 300 -16.54 18.92 -0.72
C HIS A 300 -17.45 18.94 0.51
N ASN A 301 -17.54 17.83 1.25
CA ASN A 301 -18.38 17.73 2.44
C ASN A 301 -17.59 18.10 3.70
N LEU A 302 -16.38 17.56 3.86
CA LEU A 302 -15.50 17.92 4.97
C LEU A 302 -14.70 19.21 4.69
N ARG A 303 -14.64 19.63 3.43
CA ARG A 303 -13.98 20.87 2.98
C ARG A 303 -12.50 20.93 3.39
N VAL A 304 -11.83 19.79 3.38
CA VAL A 304 -10.38 19.74 3.66
C VAL A 304 -9.63 20.23 2.42
N PRO A 305 -8.73 21.22 2.53
CA PRO A 305 -7.91 21.67 1.41
C PRO A 305 -7.02 20.57 0.85
N THR A 306 -6.82 20.51 -0.47
CA THR A 306 -5.98 19.47 -1.12
C THR A 306 -4.57 19.41 -0.52
N SER A 307 -3.99 20.58 -0.20
CA SER A 307 -2.66 20.73 0.40
C SER A 307 -2.52 20.10 1.80
N ARG A 308 -3.63 19.67 2.41
CA ARG A 308 -3.72 18.98 3.70
C ARG A 308 -4.18 17.53 3.58
N ILE A 309 -4.44 17.03 2.37
CA ILE A 309 -4.89 15.66 2.13
C ILE A 309 -3.70 14.82 1.67
N LEU A 310 -3.43 13.74 2.39
CA LEU A 310 -2.60 12.64 1.95
C LEU A 310 -3.49 11.51 1.46
N VAL A 311 -3.06 10.79 0.44
CA VAL A 311 -3.67 9.52 0.01
C VAL A 311 -2.62 8.42 0.13
N GLY A 312 -3.00 7.21 0.51
CA GLY A 312 -2.01 6.15 0.61
C GLY A 312 -2.57 4.85 1.12
N GLY A 313 -1.74 3.83 1.13
CA GLY A 313 -2.16 2.51 1.53
C GLY A 313 -1.04 1.49 1.39
N ASP A 314 -1.31 0.30 1.88
CA ASP A 314 -0.40 -0.83 1.80
C ASP A 314 -0.88 -1.90 0.81
N SER A 315 0.04 -2.58 0.10
CA SER A 315 -0.29 -3.72 -0.77
C SER A 315 -1.36 -3.36 -1.83
N ALA A 316 -2.52 -4.03 -1.81
CA ALA A 316 -3.69 -3.70 -2.61
C ALA A 316 -4.20 -2.25 -2.39
N GLY A 317 -4.07 -1.70 -1.20
CA GLY A 317 -4.37 -0.29 -0.93
C GLY A 317 -3.36 0.68 -1.56
N GLY A 318 -2.10 0.26 -1.68
CA GLY A 318 -1.09 0.96 -2.48
C GLY A 318 -1.43 0.95 -3.97
N ASN A 319 -1.91 -0.19 -4.50
CA ASN A 319 -2.47 -0.26 -5.85
C ASN A 319 -3.67 0.69 -6.00
N LEU A 320 -4.64 0.65 -5.08
CA LEU A 320 -5.81 1.53 -5.10
C LEU A 320 -5.44 3.02 -5.07
N THR A 321 -4.36 3.38 -4.37
CA THR A 321 -3.82 4.74 -4.39
C THR A 321 -3.33 5.12 -5.80
N LEU A 322 -2.56 4.27 -6.46
CA LEU A 322 -2.10 4.50 -7.85
C LEU A 322 -3.25 4.53 -8.85
N ALA A 323 -4.27 3.68 -8.66
CA ALA A 323 -5.49 3.68 -9.44
C ALA A 323 -6.24 5.02 -9.31
N LEU A 324 -6.35 5.54 -8.07
CA LEU A 324 -6.99 6.82 -7.79
C LEU A 324 -6.22 7.98 -8.42
N LEU A 325 -4.89 7.98 -8.32
CA LEU A 325 -4.04 9.00 -8.95
C LEU A 325 -4.16 8.94 -10.49
N SER A 326 -4.16 7.74 -11.06
CA SER A 326 -4.43 7.54 -12.50
C SER A 326 -5.79 8.06 -12.90
N HIS A 327 -6.83 7.82 -12.09
CA HIS A 327 -8.19 8.31 -12.34
C HIS A 327 -8.31 9.84 -12.28
N ILE A 328 -7.50 10.51 -11.44
CA ILE A 328 -7.45 11.98 -11.42
C ILE A 328 -6.81 12.52 -12.71
N LEU A 329 -5.76 11.88 -13.22
CA LEU A 329 -5.11 12.29 -14.48
C LEU A 329 -5.94 11.95 -15.72
N HIS A 330 -6.44 10.72 -15.74
CA HIS A 330 -7.14 10.07 -16.84
C HIS A 330 -8.42 9.48 -16.28
N PRO A 331 -9.53 10.21 -16.28
CA PRO A 331 -10.76 9.72 -15.71
C PRO A 331 -11.20 8.39 -16.32
N HIS A 332 -11.40 7.41 -15.44
CA HIS A 332 -11.79 6.05 -15.74
C HIS A 332 -13.04 6.03 -16.65
N PRO A 333 -13.08 5.17 -17.68
CA PRO A 333 -14.16 5.16 -18.66
C PRO A 333 -15.50 4.64 -18.10
N ASP A 334 -15.46 3.77 -17.08
CA ASP A 334 -16.68 3.30 -16.40
C ASP A 334 -17.32 4.44 -15.58
N ALA A 335 -18.54 4.82 -15.95
CA ALA A 335 -19.30 5.90 -15.31
C ALA A 335 -19.69 5.62 -13.85
N THR A 336 -19.57 4.37 -13.38
CA THR A 336 -19.75 4.03 -11.97
C THR A 336 -18.64 4.54 -11.07
N VAL A 337 -17.48 4.93 -11.63
CA VAL A 337 -16.37 5.55 -10.90
C VAL A 337 -16.56 7.08 -10.89
N PRO A 338 -16.92 7.70 -9.76
CA PRO A 338 -17.17 9.13 -9.72
C PRO A 338 -15.94 9.95 -10.10
N ARG A 339 -16.12 11.00 -10.90
CA ARG A 339 -15.02 11.91 -11.23
C ARG A 339 -14.60 12.70 -10.00
N ILE A 340 -13.32 13.01 -9.92
CA ILE A 340 -12.74 13.85 -8.86
C ILE A 340 -12.52 15.23 -9.44
N ALA A 341 -13.06 16.25 -8.79
CA ALA A 341 -12.88 17.64 -9.16
C ALA A 341 -12.26 18.38 -7.99
N PHE A 342 -11.04 18.88 -8.14
CA PHE A 342 -10.46 19.73 -7.11
C PHE A 342 -11.25 21.06 -7.04
N PRO A 343 -11.54 21.57 -5.83
CA PRO A 343 -12.27 22.83 -5.68
C PRO A 343 -11.52 23.96 -6.37
N ALA A 344 -12.20 24.75 -7.21
CA ALA A 344 -11.60 25.94 -7.81
C ALA A 344 -10.96 26.81 -6.72
N SER A 345 -9.72 27.21 -6.95
CA SER A 345 -8.97 28.08 -6.05
C SER A 345 -9.74 29.40 -6.01
N THR A 346 -10.48 29.65 -4.93
CA THR A 346 -11.09 30.94 -4.68
C THR A 346 -9.97 31.98 -4.71
N PRO A 347 -10.02 32.98 -5.59
CA PRO A 347 -9.14 34.14 -5.46
C PRO A 347 -9.35 34.68 -4.06
N ALA A 348 -8.26 34.90 -3.31
CA ALA A 348 -8.33 35.62 -2.06
C ALA A 348 -9.15 36.90 -2.31
N SER A 349 -10.20 37.10 -1.53
CA SER A 349 -11.10 38.25 -1.67
C SER A 349 -10.29 39.53 -1.49
N SER A 350 -9.83 40.11 -2.59
CA SER A 350 -9.36 41.47 -2.65
C SER A 350 -10.60 42.36 -2.57
N SER A 351 -10.84 42.92 -1.39
CA SER A 351 -11.68 44.09 -1.25
C SER A 351 -11.05 45.27 -2.00
N SER A 352 -11.49 45.54 -3.21
CA SER A 352 -11.48 46.89 -3.77
C SER A 352 -12.37 47.01 -5.00
N SER A 353 -13.12 48.11 -4.98
CA SER A 353 -14.11 48.61 -5.93
C SER A 353 -13.51 49.07 -7.27
N SER A 354 -14.29 48.85 -8.34
CA SER A 354 -14.33 49.62 -9.62
C SER A 354 -13.06 49.53 -10.50
N SER A 355 -13.08 49.37 -11.82
CA SER A 355 -14.06 49.67 -12.87
C SER A 355 -13.65 48.92 -14.16
N ALA A 356 -14.61 48.69 -15.04
CA ALA A 356 -14.46 47.89 -16.26
C ALA A 356 -13.57 48.55 -17.32
N SER A 357 -12.71 47.75 -17.95
CA SER A 357 -12.32 47.94 -19.35
C SER A 357 -11.93 46.59 -19.96
N SER A 358 -12.52 46.31 -21.12
CA SER A 358 -12.40 45.09 -21.89
C SER A 358 -11.17 45.11 -22.78
N SER A 359 -10.31 44.10 -22.69
CA SER A 359 -9.47 43.68 -23.82
C SER A 359 -9.32 42.16 -23.81
N SER A 360 -9.69 41.55 -24.92
CA SER A 360 -9.63 40.11 -25.16
C SER A 360 -8.22 39.73 -25.62
N SER A 361 -7.49 39.01 -24.78
CA SER A 361 -6.32 38.23 -25.19
C SER A 361 -6.49 36.80 -24.71
N SER A 362 -6.42 35.87 -25.65
CA SER A 362 -6.45 34.43 -25.42
C SER A 362 -5.16 34.00 -24.73
N SER A 363 -5.14 34.03 -23.41
CA SER A 363 -4.13 33.37 -22.60
C SER A 363 -4.59 31.94 -22.28
N SER A 364 -3.80 30.96 -22.70
CA SER A 364 -3.87 29.57 -22.24
C SER A 364 -4.04 29.52 -20.71
N PRO A 365 -4.86 28.62 -20.15
CA PRO A 365 -5.07 28.58 -18.71
C PRO A 365 -3.75 28.19 -18.03
N SER A 366 -3.13 29.15 -17.35
CA SER A 366 -2.09 28.87 -16.39
C SER A 366 -2.67 27.95 -15.32
N SER A 367 -2.12 26.73 -15.20
CA SER A 367 -2.48 25.78 -14.15
C SER A 367 -2.37 26.50 -12.78
N PRO A 368 -3.41 26.44 -11.93
CA PRO A 368 -3.32 27.04 -10.60
C PRO A 368 -2.33 26.20 -9.78
N SER A 369 -1.10 26.69 -9.66
CA SER A 369 -0.11 26.22 -8.71
C SER A 369 -0.70 26.38 -7.30
N GLY A 370 -1.32 25.33 -6.77
CA GLY A 370 -1.98 25.38 -5.46
C GLY A 370 -2.98 24.25 -5.16
N GLN A 371 -3.44 23.50 -6.15
CA GLN A 371 -4.41 22.41 -5.94
C GLN A 371 -3.78 21.03 -6.16
N GLN A 372 -2.81 20.66 -5.31
CA GLN A 372 -2.28 19.30 -5.29
C GLN A 372 -2.60 18.65 -3.94
N LEU A 373 -2.82 17.34 -3.97
CA LEU A 373 -2.75 16.51 -2.77
C LEU A 373 -1.37 16.68 -2.13
N ARG A 374 -1.33 16.69 -0.79
CA ARG A 374 -0.08 16.89 -0.04
C ARG A 374 0.95 15.82 -0.36
N ALA A 375 0.54 14.55 -0.30
CA ALA A 375 1.42 13.43 -0.58
C ALA A 375 0.64 12.17 -0.96
N ALA A 376 1.30 11.27 -1.69
CA ALA A 376 0.91 9.88 -1.86
C ALA A 376 1.90 8.96 -1.12
N VAL A 377 1.38 8.06 -0.28
CA VAL A 377 2.20 7.13 0.52
C VAL A 377 1.89 5.69 0.11
N LEU A 378 2.81 5.06 -0.61
CA LEU A 378 2.66 3.73 -1.20
C LEU A 378 3.54 2.73 -0.44
N ILE A 379 2.93 1.89 0.39
CA ILE A 379 3.64 0.88 1.18
C ILE A 379 3.48 -0.47 0.48
N CYS A 380 4.57 -1.06 -0.01
CA CYS A 380 4.59 -2.34 -0.69
C CYS A 380 3.52 -2.48 -1.80
N PRO A 381 3.32 -1.49 -2.69
CA PRO A 381 2.14 -1.45 -3.55
C PRO A 381 2.09 -2.66 -4.49
N TRP A 382 0.93 -3.33 -4.56
CA TRP A 382 0.75 -4.50 -5.43
C TRP A 382 0.43 -4.07 -6.88
N VAL A 383 1.45 -3.69 -7.63
CA VAL A 383 1.32 -3.00 -8.93
C VAL A 383 1.17 -3.89 -10.16
N SER A 384 1.34 -5.21 -10.01
CA SER A 384 1.29 -6.19 -11.10
C SER A 384 0.61 -7.48 -10.67
N PHE A 385 -0.19 -8.06 -11.55
CA PHE A 385 -0.72 -9.41 -11.37
C PHE A 385 0.14 -10.50 -12.03
N ASP A 386 1.22 -10.09 -12.72
CA ASP A 386 2.30 -10.98 -13.13
C ASP A 386 3.10 -11.44 -11.90
N ASN A 387 3.26 -12.75 -11.77
CA ASN A 387 3.96 -13.40 -10.65
C ASN A 387 5.27 -14.07 -11.07
N GLU A 388 5.86 -13.67 -12.21
CA GLU A 388 7.03 -14.30 -12.83
C GLU A 388 8.30 -13.43 -12.79
N THR A 389 8.29 -12.28 -12.12
CA THR A 389 9.49 -11.44 -11.98
C THR A 389 10.57 -12.13 -11.14
N ALA A 390 11.85 -11.78 -11.34
CA ALA A 390 12.97 -12.44 -10.66
C ALA A 390 12.90 -12.34 -9.12
N SER A 391 12.24 -11.32 -8.57
CA SER A 391 11.96 -11.20 -7.14
C SER A 391 11.13 -12.37 -6.60
N PHE A 392 10.23 -12.97 -7.37
CA PHE A 392 9.46 -14.13 -6.93
C PHE A 392 10.35 -15.33 -6.62
N ASP A 393 11.30 -15.65 -7.50
CA ASP A 393 12.27 -16.72 -7.28
C ASP A 393 13.25 -16.38 -6.15
N ARG A 394 13.78 -15.15 -6.20
CA ARG A 394 14.77 -14.65 -5.23
C ARG A 394 14.22 -14.64 -3.80
N ASN A 395 12.92 -14.37 -3.63
CA ASN A 395 12.29 -14.15 -2.33
C ASN A 395 11.23 -15.19 -1.93
N ALA A 396 11.05 -16.26 -2.71
CA ALA A 396 10.07 -17.34 -2.45
C ALA A 396 10.06 -17.92 -1.03
N HIS A 397 11.21 -17.87 -0.35
CA HIS A 397 11.37 -18.37 1.02
C HIS A 397 11.58 -17.29 2.09
N ARG A 398 11.71 -16.03 1.67
CA ARG A 398 11.96 -14.87 2.54
C ARG A 398 10.71 -14.04 2.78
N ASP A 399 9.74 -14.08 1.88
CA ASP A 399 8.48 -13.34 2.00
C ASP A 399 7.35 -14.12 2.70
N CYS A 400 6.28 -13.41 3.07
CA CYS A 400 5.06 -13.92 3.67
C CYS A 400 3.91 -14.16 2.66
N ILE A 401 4.02 -13.69 1.42
CA ILE A 401 3.05 -13.91 0.33
C ILE A 401 3.58 -14.88 -0.74
N THR A 402 2.69 -15.39 -1.61
CA THR A 402 3.03 -16.39 -2.65
C THR A 402 2.36 -16.10 -3.98
N PRO A 403 2.90 -16.61 -5.11
CA PRO A 403 2.19 -16.59 -6.40
C PRO A 403 0.78 -17.17 -6.31
N ALA A 404 0.60 -18.28 -5.57
CA ALA A 404 -0.70 -18.93 -5.42
C ALA A 404 -1.75 -18.03 -4.75
N SER A 405 -1.37 -17.27 -3.71
CA SER A 405 -2.28 -16.32 -3.05
C SER A 405 -2.60 -15.13 -3.96
N LEU A 406 -1.58 -14.56 -4.62
CA LEU A 406 -1.74 -13.41 -5.50
C LEU A 406 -2.60 -13.74 -6.73
N ALA A 407 -2.42 -14.92 -7.33
CA ALA A 407 -3.23 -15.39 -8.46
C ALA A 407 -4.72 -15.56 -8.07
N ARG A 408 -5.00 -16.13 -6.88
CA ARG A 408 -6.39 -16.23 -6.39
C ARG A 408 -6.99 -14.84 -6.16
N TRP A 409 -6.30 -13.97 -5.42
CA TRP A 409 -6.80 -12.65 -5.07
C TRP A 409 -7.04 -11.77 -6.31
N SER A 410 -6.13 -11.79 -7.29
CA SER A 410 -6.28 -11.04 -8.54
C SER A 410 -7.44 -11.56 -9.38
N THR A 411 -7.62 -12.89 -9.46
CA THR A 411 -8.77 -13.50 -10.14
C THR A 411 -10.10 -13.03 -9.54
N LEU A 412 -10.22 -13.04 -8.21
CA LEU A 412 -11.44 -12.60 -7.52
C LEU A 412 -11.65 -11.10 -7.67
N PHE A 413 -10.58 -10.30 -7.55
CA PHE A 413 -10.62 -8.86 -7.70
C PHE A 413 -11.05 -8.42 -9.09
N LEU A 414 -10.46 -9.00 -10.14
CA LEU A 414 -10.81 -8.67 -11.52
C LEU A 414 -12.23 -9.13 -11.87
N GLY A 415 -12.71 -10.22 -11.26
CA GLY A 415 -14.06 -10.73 -11.51
C GLY A 415 -14.33 -11.04 -12.98
N GLY A 416 -13.29 -11.48 -13.71
CA GLY A 416 -13.33 -11.76 -15.15
C GLY A 416 -13.05 -10.56 -16.06
N ARG A 417 -12.82 -9.36 -15.52
CA ARG A 417 -12.36 -8.20 -16.31
C ARG A 417 -10.88 -8.35 -16.70
N PRO A 418 -10.46 -7.76 -17.83
CA PRO A 418 -9.04 -7.72 -18.20
C PRO A 418 -8.27 -6.77 -17.28
N THR A 419 -6.95 -6.87 -17.35
CA THR A 419 -6.06 -5.89 -16.74
C THR A 419 -6.09 -4.58 -17.54
N ASP A 420 -5.84 -3.47 -16.85
CA ASP A 420 -5.82 -2.13 -17.44
C ASP A 420 -4.87 -1.20 -16.63
N PRO A 421 -4.59 0.02 -17.12
CA PRO A 421 -3.67 0.94 -16.44
C PRO A 421 -4.05 1.35 -15.00
N TYR A 422 -5.30 1.14 -14.58
CA TYR A 422 -5.76 1.50 -13.23
C TYR A 422 -5.57 0.34 -12.26
N ASN A 423 -5.76 -0.90 -12.70
CA ASN A 423 -5.58 -2.08 -11.85
C ASN A 423 -4.16 -2.68 -11.92
N GLN A 424 -3.40 -2.39 -12.97
CA GLN A 424 -2.02 -2.83 -13.17
C GLN A 424 -1.11 -1.63 -13.51
N PRO A 425 -0.83 -0.74 -12.55
CA PRO A 425 -0.14 0.53 -12.80
C PRO A 425 1.33 0.40 -13.22
N VAL A 426 1.90 -0.81 -13.21
CA VAL A 426 3.23 -1.07 -13.81
C VAL A 426 3.17 -1.14 -15.34
N ASP A 427 2.03 -1.54 -15.91
CA ASP A 427 1.85 -1.77 -17.35
C ASP A 427 0.97 -0.66 -17.92
N VAL A 428 1.57 0.50 -18.12
CA VAL A 428 0.89 1.71 -18.60
C VAL A 428 1.58 2.26 -19.84
N PRO A 429 0.84 2.92 -20.75
CA PRO A 429 1.44 3.57 -21.91
C PRO A 429 2.46 4.65 -21.52
N ALA A 430 3.48 4.85 -22.36
CA ALA A 430 4.40 5.96 -22.16
C ALA A 430 3.65 7.31 -22.15
N GLY A 431 3.99 8.16 -21.20
CA GLY A 431 3.35 9.44 -20.94
C GLY A 431 2.19 9.37 -19.95
N TRP A 432 1.81 8.20 -19.45
CA TRP A 432 0.67 8.03 -18.54
C TRP A 432 0.79 8.86 -17.26
N TRP A 433 1.99 9.01 -16.70
CA TRP A 433 2.20 9.73 -15.44
C TRP A 433 2.52 11.22 -15.63
N ARG A 434 2.53 11.71 -16.89
CA ARG A 434 2.81 13.12 -17.18
C ARG A 434 1.79 14.05 -16.51
N GLY A 435 2.33 15.01 -15.77
CA GLY A 435 1.56 16.00 -15.01
C GLY A 435 1.07 15.51 -13.64
N LEU A 436 1.44 14.30 -13.19
CA LEU A 436 1.13 13.82 -11.84
C LEU A 436 1.67 14.80 -10.77
N GLY A 437 2.96 15.11 -10.85
CA GLY A 437 3.66 16.03 -9.93
C GLY A 437 3.39 17.52 -10.18
N GLU A 438 2.71 17.87 -11.27
CA GLU A 438 2.34 19.26 -11.59
C GLU A 438 0.92 19.59 -11.15
N ARG A 439 0.00 18.62 -11.25
CA ARG A 439 -1.44 18.85 -11.16
C ARG A 439 -2.14 18.05 -10.06
N VAL A 440 -1.58 16.93 -9.61
CA VAL A 440 -2.34 15.96 -8.79
C VAL A 440 -1.78 15.83 -7.38
N VAL A 441 -0.49 15.55 -7.23
CA VAL A 441 0.11 15.26 -5.92
C VAL A 441 1.51 15.87 -5.83
N ARG A 442 1.84 16.45 -4.68
CA ARG A 442 3.11 17.16 -4.49
C ARG A 442 4.28 16.19 -4.26
N ASP A 443 4.13 15.24 -3.34
CA ASP A 443 5.19 14.30 -2.97
C ASP A 443 4.70 12.85 -3.08
N VAL A 444 5.54 11.92 -3.51
CA VAL A 444 5.24 10.49 -3.55
C VAL A 444 6.33 9.73 -2.79
N LEU A 445 5.92 8.89 -1.85
CA LEU A 445 6.77 7.87 -1.24
C LEU A 445 6.35 6.50 -1.74
N VAL A 446 7.32 5.73 -2.25
CA VAL A 446 7.21 4.30 -2.50
C VAL A 446 8.14 3.57 -1.55
N VAL A 447 7.62 2.64 -0.77
CA VAL A 447 8.42 1.78 0.11
C VAL A 447 8.20 0.33 -0.28
N GLY A 448 9.27 -0.45 -0.36
CA GLY A 448 9.22 -1.91 -0.49
C GLY A 448 10.26 -2.56 0.39
N GLY A 449 10.07 -3.82 0.76
CA GLY A 449 11.02 -4.64 1.51
C GLY A 449 11.93 -5.43 0.59
N GLU A 450 13.19 -5.59 0.98
CA GLU A 450 14.18 -6.39 0.24
C GLU A 450 13.73 -7.85 0.03
N TYR A 451 13.01 -8.41 1.00
CA TYR A 451 12.49 -9.77 0.97
C TYR A 451 11.15 -9.90 0.24
N GLU A 452 10.64 -8.84 -0.38
CA GLU A 452 9.36 -8.91 -1.09
C GLU A 452 9.46 -9.64 -2.43
N VAL A 453 8.51 -10.54 -2.69
CA VAL A 453 8.32 -11.11 -4.02
C VAL A 453 7.81 -10.07 -5.02
N LEU A 454 7.15 -9.00 -4.55
CA LEU A 454 6.64 -7.90 -5.38
C LEU A 454 7.69 -6.84 -5.71
N LEU A 455 8.91 -6.95 -5.16
CA LEU A 455 9.91 -5.88 -5.20
C LEU A 455 10.24 -5.39 -6.61
N ASP A 456 10.48 -6.29 -7.56
CA ASP A 456 10.86 -5.88 -8.93
C ASP A 456 9.71 -5.09 -9.59
N GLY A 457 8.45 -5.51 -9.38
CA GLY A 457 7.28 -4.77 -9.84
C GLY A 457 7.18 -3.37 -9.21
N ILE A 458 7.40 -3.27 -7.89
CA ILE A 458 7.39 -2.00 -7.15
C ILE A 458 8.45 -1.04 -7.73
N LEU A 459 9.67 -1.54 -7.96
CA LEU A 459 10.77 -0.74 -8.51
C LEU A 459 10.47 -0.27 -9.93
N ASN A 460 9.98 -1.16 -10.79
CA ASN A 460 9.61 -0.82 -12.18
C ASN A 460 8.51 0.24 -12.23
N CYS A 461 7.48 0.13 -11.38
CA CYS A 461 6.41 1.12 -11.30
C CYS A 461 6.93 2.46 -10.77
N ALA A 462 7.77 2.45 -9.72
CA ALA A 462 8.35 3.67 -9.16
C ALA A 462 9.26 4.39 -10.18
N GLU A 463 10.04 3.63 -10.97
CA GLU A 463 10.86 4.17 -12.05
C GLU A 463 10.00 4.76 -13.17
N SER A 464 8.93 4.08 -13.58
CA SER A 464 7.96 4.59 -14.56
C SER A 464 7.38 5.95 -14.14
N VAL A 465 6.93 6.07 -12.89
CA VAL A 465 6.43 7.34 -12.33
C VAL A 465 7.53 8.39 -12.28
N ARG A 466 8.74 8.04 -11.84
CA ARG A 466 9.87 8.96 -11.69
C ARG A 466 10.36 9.52 -13.03
N ASN A 467 10.43 8.69 -14.07
CA ASN A 467 10.90 9.10 -15.39
C ASN A 467 10.02 10.20 -16.01
N GLU A 468 8.73 10.15 -15.72
CA GLU A 468 7.73 11.12 -16.19
C GLU A 468 7.42 12.21 -15.17
N TRP A 469 8.08 12.18 -14.00
CA TRP A 469 7.83 13.13 -12.93
C TRP A 469 8.35 14.51 -13.29
N ARG A 470 7.44 15.47 -13.28
CA ARG A 470 7.74 16.90 -13.33
C ARG A 470 6.97 17.54 -12.19
N SER A 471 7.59 18.50 -11.51
CA SER A 471 7.05 19.08 -10.29
C SER A 471 6.89 20.58 -10.45
N ALA A 472 5.68 21.09 -10.18
CA ALA A 472 5.41 22.52 -10.21
C ALA A 472 5.99 23.27 -8.99
N GLY A 473 6.36 22.56 -7.91
CA GLY A 473 6.74 23.16 -6.62
C GLY A 473 7.87 22.42 -5.89
N GLY A 474 8.74 21.71 -6.62
CA GLY A 474 9.92 21.04 -6.05
C GLY A 474 9.65 19.73 -5.29
N GLY A 475 8.42 19.22 -5.31
CA GLY A 475 8.08 17.90 -4.77
C GLY A 475 8.68 16.73 -5.56
N GLU A 476 8.80 15.56 -4.92
CA GLU A 476 9.63 14.45 -5.39
C GLU A 476 8.91 13.08 -5.43
N VAL A 477 9.56 12.09 -6.05
CA VAL A 477 9.22 10.67 -5.96
C VAL A 477 10.35 9.90 -5.28
N ALA A 478 10.21 9.69 -3.98
CA ALA A 478 11.13 8.86 -3.19
C ALA A 478 10.76 7.38 -3.36
N CYS A 479 11.77 6.53 -3.57
CA CYS A 479 11.60 5.07 -3.54
C CYS A 479 12.63 4.49 -2.59
N VAL A 480 12.17 3.75 -1.57
CA VAL A 480 13.01 3.18 -0.52
C VAL A 480 12.85 1.67 -0.51
N VAL A 481 13.96 0.95 -0.56
CA VAL A 481 14.00 -0.50 -0.33
C VAL A 481 14.52 -0.74 1.08
N VAL A 482 13.69 -1.37 1.91
CA VAL A 482 13.97 -1.62 3.31
C VAL A 482 14.66 -2.97 3.44
N GLU A 483 15.93 -2.93 3.84
CA GLU A 483 16.76 -4.12 4.04
C GLU A 483 16.16 -5.08 5.07
N GLU A 484 16.27 -6.38 4.75
CA GLU A 484 15.86 -7.50 5.59
C GLU A 484 14.38 -7.55 6.01
N GLU A 485 13.49 -6.83 5.32
CA GLU A 485 12.05 -6.81 5.60
C GLU A 485 11.23 -7.32 4.43
N ALA A 486 10.10 -7.95 4.75
CA ALA A 486 9.20 -8.58 3.80
C ALA A 486 7.95 -7.71 3.55
N HIS A 487 6.98 -8.27 2.84
CA HIS A 487 5.77 -7.57 2.46
C HIS A 487 5.02 -7.03 3.69
N VAL A 488 4.75 -5.72 3.67
CA VAL A 488 4.01 -4.97 4.70
C VAL A 488 4.50 -5.21 6.13
N SER A 489 5.82 -5.37 6.31
CA SER A 489 6.45 -5.58 7.63
C SER A 489 6.04 -4.51 8.65
N CYS A 490 5.77 -3.27 8.20
CA CYS A 490 5.39 -2.11 9.02
C CYS A 490 4.24 -2.35 10.01
N TRP A 491 3.37 -3.33 9.74
CA TRP A 491 2.38 -3.82 10.71
C TRP A 491 2.40 -5.35 10.86
N LEU A 492 2.77 -6.10 9.82
CA LEU A 492 2.75 -7.56 9.88
C LEU A 492 3.77 -8.10 10.89
N ASP A 493 4.90 -7.42 11.09
CA ASP A 493 5.92 -7.87 12.03
C ASP A 493 5.47 -7.74 13.50
N THR A 494 4.47 -6.92 13.80
CA THR A 494 3.91 -6.88 15.16
C THR A 494 3.15 -8.15 15.50
N MET A 495 2.61 -8.85 14.50
CA MET A 495 2.00 -10.17 14.68
C MET A 495 3.03 -11.27 14.96
N VAL A 496 4.30 -11.04 14.60
CA VAL A 496 5.40 -12.01 14.84
C VAL A 496 6.29 -11.60 16.03
N GLY A 497 5.86 -10.60 16.80
CA GLY A 497 6.43 -10.25 18.11
C GLY A 497 7.31 -9.01 18.15
N PHE A 498 7.41 -8.22 17.08
CA PHE A 498 8.18 -6.97 17.07
C PHE A 498 7.31 -5.77 17.49
N GLY A 499 7.91 -4.78 18.17
CA GLY A 499 7.32 -3.45 18.31
C GLY A 499 7.48 -2.62 17.03
N PHE A 500 6.61 -1.62 16.82
CA PHE A 500 6.67 -0.73 15.66
C PHE A 500 8.05 -0.06 15.50
N GLU A 501 8.64 0.40 16.61
CA GLU A 501 9.98 1.01 16.62
C GLU A 501 11.12 0.04 16.32
N GLU A 502 10.89 -1.28 16.31
CA GLU A 502 11.89 -2.26 15.89
C GLU A 502 11.84 -2.49 14.36
N VAL A 503 10.70 -2.21 13.72
CA VAL A 503 10.48 -2.40 12.28
C VAL A 503 10.99 -1.20 11.48
N ARG A 504 11.94 -1.44 10.56
CA ARG A 504 12.56 -0.40 9.73
C ARG A 504 11.56 0.26 8.81
N MET A 505 10.70 -0.49 8.14
CA MET A 505 9.71 0.04 7.19
C MET A 505 8.74 1.02 7.87
N PHE A 506 8.34 0.74 9.12
CA PHE A 506 7.55 1.67 9.91
C PHE A 506 8.29 3.00 10.13
N ARG A 507 9.56 2.93 10.56
CA ARG A 507 10.40 4.13 10.78
C ARG A 507 10.63 4.91 9.50
N GLU A 508 10.88 4.26 8.36
CA GLU A 508 11.06 4.94 7.07
C GLU A 508 9.81 5.75 6.67
N VAL A 509 8.61 5.16 6.79
CA VAL A 509 7.35 5.87 6.52
C VAL A 509 7.17 7.05 7.48
N ARG A 510 7.40 6.84 8.78
CA ARG A 510 7.30 7.88 9.81
C ARG A 510 8.26 9.02 9.55
N ASP A 511 9.53 8.72 9.30
CA ASP A 511 10.60 9.71 9.20
C ASP A 511 10.48 10.50 7.89
N TRP A 512 10.04 9.85 6.80
CA TRP A 512 9.68 10.56 5.58
C TRP A 512 8.49 11.51 5.79
N LEU A 513 7.41 11.03 6.42
CA LEU A 513 6.26 11.89 6.74
C LEU A 513 6.66 13.05 7.65
N ARG A 514 7.53 12.81 8.63
CA ARG A 514 8.07 13.85 9.51
C ARG A 514 8.81 14.91 8.70
N GLY A 515 9.74 14.50 7.82
CA GLY A 515 10.46 15.42 6.96
C GLY A 515 9.57 16.19 5.98
N LYS A 516 8.41 15.64 5.60
CA LYS A 516 7.45 16.31 4.72
C LYS A 516 6.44 17.18 5.44
N LEU A 517 6.10 16.93 6.70
CA LEU A 517 5.02 17.63 7.39
C LEU A 517 5.51 18.51 8.55
N VAL A 518 6.61 18.14 9.21
CA VAL A 518 7.25 18.94 10.26
C VAL A 518 8.26 19.89 9.61
N GLY A 519 7.83 21.12 9.28
CA GLY A 519 8.72 22.18 8.79
C GLY A 519 8.78 22.33 7.26
N SER A 520 7.81 23.07 6.72
CA SER A 520 7.99 23.90 5.51
C SER A 520 7.55 25.33 5.84
N GLY A 521 7.96 25.82 7.00
CA GLY A 521 7.73 27.18 7.47
C GLY A 521 8.80 28.12 6.99
#